data_AF-A0A7J9IM36-F1
#
_entry.id   AF-A0A7J9IM36-F1
#
_cell.length_a   1.000
_cell.length_b   1.000
_cell.length_c   1.000
_cell.angle_alpha   90.00
_cell.angle_beta   90.00
_cell.angle_gamma   90.00
#
_symmetry.space_group_name_H-M   'P 1'
#
loop_
_entity.id
_entity.type
_entity.pdbx_description
1 polymer ?
#
loop_
_entity_poly.entity_id
_entity_poly.type
_entity_poly.pdbx_seq_one_letter_code
_entity_poly.pdbx_strand_id
1 'polypeptide(L)'
;MRGRPSIYHFEMLIPIALNCVVATGDLTSKKDVENALRGANCVFHLASYGMSGKEMLQFSRVDQVNINGTCHVLEACLEFGITRLVYVSTYNVVFGGKEIVNGNEALPYFPIDDHVDPYGRSKSIAEQLVLKYNGRPLKNNIGKCLYTCAVRPAAIYGPGEERHLPRIVSMAKLGLVPFKIGNANVKTDWVYVDNLLLALLLASMRLLDDIPGKEGRPVAAGQPYFISDGSPINTFEFIQPLLKSLDYDLPKSWIAVSHALYLAKIFWAVYSMLYPLLNRWWLPQPFILPAEVYKVGLTHYFSYLKAQQELGYVPMVSPREGMAATISFWQDRKNKSLDGPTIYVWGIILIGMISLFASGWFPPIGPVPLLRSIGLMLFRSMFGIRLAFYLATAAHIGEGMYAWRLAKRVDPDNATGWFWQTFALGFPSLRLLLKRAKKVA
;
A
#
# COMPACT_ATOMS: atom_id res chain seq x y z
N MET A 1 3.12 26.49 12.27
CA MET A 1 1.69 26.17 12.10
C MET A 1 1.55 24.66 11.98
N ARG A 2 0.78 24.03 12.88
CA ARG A 2 0.63 22.57 12.97
C ARG A 2 -0.13 22.06 11.74
N GLY A 3 0.53 21.28 10.88
CA GLY A 3 -0.12 20.62 9.75
C GLY A 3 -1.13 19.61 10.27
N ARG A 4 -2.42 19.86 10.03
CA ARG A 4 -3.48 18.87 10.22
C ARG A 4 -3.14 17.66 9.35
N PRO A 5 -3.24 16.41 9.84
CA PRO A 5 -3.26 15.26 8.96
C PRO A 5 -4.44 15.44 8.00
N SER A 6 -4.23 15.16 6.72
CA SER A 6 -5.27 15.17 5.70
C SER A 6 -6.37 14.19 6.12
N ILE A 7 -7.43 14.72 6.71
CA ILE A 7 -8.68 14.00 6.91
C ILE A 7 -9.25 13.86 5.49
N TYR A 8 -9.08 12.69 4.89
CA TYR A 8 -9.88 12.33 3.74
C TYR A 8 -11.32 12.24 4.24
N HIS A 9 -12.17 13.18 3.82
CA HIS A 9 -13.61 13.02 3.93
C HIS A 9 -13.97 11.76 3.17
N PHE A 10 -14.21 10.66 3.90
CA PHE A 10 -15.02 9.57 3.41
C PHE A 10 -16.43 10.14 3.23
N GLU A 11 -16.74 10.66 2.03
CA GLU A 11 -18.13 10.70 1.60
C GLU A 11 -18.60 9.25 1.52
N MET A 12 -19.31 8.83 2.56
CA MET A 12 -20.01 7.56 2.60
C MET A 12 -21.00 7.49 1.45
N LEU A 13 -20.61 6.86 0.35
CA LEU A 13 -21.56 6.14 -0.49
C LEU A 13 -21.90 4.82 0.20
N ILE A 14 -22.63 4.92 1.33
CA ILE A 14 -23.37 3.79 1.90
C ILE A 14 -24.86 4.16 1.85
N PRO A 15 -25.56 3.94 0.74
CA PRO A 15 -27.01 4.00 0.73
C PRO A 15 -27.58 2.58 0.87
N ILE A 16 -27.36 1.91 2.02
CA ILE A 16 -28.21 0.81 2.50
C ILE A 16 -28.26 0.90 4.04
N ALA A 17 -29.48 0.90 4.58
CA ALA A 17 -29.83 1.10 5.98
C ALA A 17 -29.19 0.08 6.97
N LEU A 18 -27.95 0.34 7.36
CA LEU A 18 -27.32 -0.28 8.53
C LEU A 18 -27.27 0.76 9.65
N ASN A 19 -27.75 0.41 10.84
CA ASN A 19 -27.53 1.18 12.07
C ASN A 19 -26.02 1.17 12.40
N CYS A 20 -25.25 1.98 11.68
CA CYS A 20 -23.81 2.08 11.82
C CYS A 20 -23.49 3.20 12.80
N VAL A 21 -22.76 2.88 13.87
CA VAL A 21 -22.22 3.86 14.81
C VAL A 21 -20.73 4.00 14.53
N VAL A 22 -20.32 5.21 14.12
CA VAL A 22 -18.91 5.51 13.88
C VAL A 22 -18.27 5.98 15.18
N ALA A 23 -17.24 5.26 15.63
CA ALA A 23 -16.40 5.65 16.76
C ALA A 23 -15.01 6.06 16.27
N THR A 24 -14.46 7.15 16.83
CA THR A 24 -13.07 7.57 16.59
C THR A 24 -12.25 7.24 17.83
N GLY A 25 -11.10 6.60 17.64
CA GLY A 25 -10.21 6.22 18.73
C GLY A 25 -8.87 5.69 18.23
N ASP A 26 -7.91 5.59 19.15
CA ASP A 26 -6.59 5.01 18.91
C ASP A 26 -6.51 3.59 19.49
N LEU A 27 -6.12 2.61 18.68
CA LEU A 27 -5.95 1.22 19.11
C LEU A 27 -4.89 1.08 20.24
N THR A 28 -3.95 2.02 20.32
CA THR A 28 -2.95 2.09 21.41
C THR A 28 -3.51 2.64 22.71
N SER A 29 -4.72 3.20 22.71
CA SER A 29 -5.46 3.63 23.90
C SER A 29 -6.44 2.54 24.34
N LYS A 30 -6.18 1.91 25.49
CA LYS A 30 -7.09 0.90 26.07
C LYS A 30 -8.52 1.43 26.21
N LYS A 31 -8.68 2.67 26.70
CA LYS A 31 -9.99 3.31 26.90
C LYS A 31 -10.77 3.47 25.59
N ASP A 32 -10.09 3.82 24.51
CA ASP A 32 -10.73 4.02 23.20
C ASP A 32 -11.23 2.68 22.66
N VAL A 33 -10.42 1.63 22.78
CA VAL A 33 -10.80 0.25 22.43
C VAL A 33 -12.00 -0.20 23.27
N GLU A 34 -11.96 0.00 24.59
CA GLU A 34 -13.06 -0.37 25.47
C GLU A 34 -14.38 0.32 25.11
N ASN A 35 -14.33 1.62 24.78
CA ASN A 35 -15.50 2.37 24.33
C ASN A 35 -16.05 1.86 23.00
N ALA A 36 -15.17 1.52 22.06
CA ALA A 36 -15.56 1.04 20.73
C ALA A 36 -16.17 -0.38 20.77
N LEU A 37 -15.72 -1.23 21.71
CA LEU A 37 -16.14 -2.64 21.78
C LEU A 37 -17.37 -2.86 22.67
N ARG A 38 -17.81 -1.86 23.43
CA ARG A 38 -18.94 -2.00 24.36
C ARG A 38 -20.23 -2.36 23.59
N GLY A 39 -20.85 -3.46 23.98
CA GLY A 39 -22.10 -3.95 23.39
C GLY A 39 -21.92 -4.78 22.11
N ALA A 40 -20.70 -5.00 21.64
CA ALA A 40 -20.44 -5.89 20.51
C ALA A 40 -20.62 -7.36 20.90
N ASN A 41 -21.01 -8.20 19.94
CA ASN A 41 -21.03 -9.67 20.10
C ASN A 41 -19.89 -10.36 19.33
N CYS A 42 -19.38 -9.70 18.29
CA CYS A 42 -18.31 -10.19 17.44
C CYS A 42 -17.40 -9.03 17.06
N VAL A 43 -16.09 -9.27 17.08
CA VAL A 43 -15.08 -8.30 16.67
C VAL A 43 -14.33 -8.82 15.45
N PHE A 44 -14.23 -7.97 14.43
CA PHE A 44 -13.32 -8.17 13.30
C PHE A 44 -12.12 -7.26 13.50
N HIS A 45 -10.98 -7.84 13.91
CA HIS A 45 -9.76 -7.07 14.19
C HIS A 45 -8.86 -6.99 12.95
N LEU A 46 -9.03 -5.91 12.17
CA LEU A 46 -8.31 -5.63 10.92
C LEU A 46 -7.19 -4.59 11.08
N ALA A 47 -7.20 -3.83 12.18
CA ALA A 47 -6.29 -2.70 12.36
C ALA A 47 -4.83 -3.17 12.49
N SER A 48 -3.93 -2.56 11.71
CA SER A 48 -2.50 -2.84 11.75
C SER A 48 -1.65 -1.70 11.21
N TYR A 49 -0.35 -1.76 11.47
CA TYR A 49 0.64 -0.76 11.05
C TYR A 49 1.94 -1.40 10.55
N GLY A 50 2.61 -0.76 9.60
CA GLY A 50 3.95 -1.15 9.14
C GLY A 50 4.02 -2.15 7.98
N MET A 51 2.93 -2.37 7.23
CA MET A 51 2.88 -3.39 6.15
C MET A 51 3.84 -3.13 4.97
N SER A 52 4.14 -1.86 4.69
CA SER A 52 4.99 -1.44 3.56
C SER A 52 5.56 -0.04 3.78
N GLY A 53 6.60 0.32 3.04
CA GLY A 53 7.10 1.70 2.96
C GLY A 53 7.87 2.15 4.20
N LYS A 54 7.94 3.46 4.44
CA LYS A 54 8.63 4.06 5.60
C LYS A 54 8.11 3.52 6.93
N GLU A 55 6.84 3.17 6.99
CA GLU A 55 6.15 2.65 8.16
C GLU A 55 6.76 1.32 8.63
N MET A 56 7.35 0.52 7.72
CA MET A 56 8.09 -0.70 8.09
C MET A 56 9.30 -0.44 8.99
N LEU A 57 9.83 0.79 9.00
CA LEU A 57 11.01 1.14 9.80
C LEU A 57 10.63 1.67 11.18
N GLN A 58 9.33 1.78 11.49
CA GLN A 58 8.84 2.32 12.76
C GLN A 58 8.55 1.21 13.79
N PHE A 59 9.57 0.42 14.11
CA PHE A 59 9.51 -0.75 15.01
C PHE A 59 8.63 -0.55 16.25
N SER A 60 8.90 0.50 17.03
CA SER A 60 8.16 0.78 18.26
C SER A 60 6.66 1.01 18.00
N ARG A 61 6.32 1.75 16.94
CA ARG A 61 4.93 2.02 16.59
C ARG A 61 4.23 0.77 16.05
N VAL A 62 4.95 -0.07 15.31
CA VAL A 62 4.46 -1.36 14.84
C VAL A 62 4.09 -2.26 16.02
N ASP A 63 4.97 -2.40 17.02
CA ASP A 63 4.70 -3.22 18.20
C ASP A 63 3.55 -2.63 19.05
N GLN A 64 3.52 -1.30 19.24
CA GLN A 64 2.42 -0.63 19.96
C GLN A 64 1.05 -0.89 19.32
N VAL A 65 0.95 -0.78 18.00
CA VAL A 65 -0.33 -0.97 17.30
C VAL A 65 -0.67 -2.46 17.18
N ASN A 66 0.26 -3.26 16.65
CA ASN A 66 -0.04 -4.64 16.27
C ASN A 66 -0.06 -5.60 17.47
N ILE A 67 0.80 -5.41 18.46
CA ILE A 67 0.89 -6.30 19.64
C ILE A 67 0.03 -5.72 20.76
N ASN A 68 0.38 -4.53 21.28
CA ASN A 68 -0.31 -3.97 22.46
C ASN A 68 -1.78 -3.64 22.13
N GLY A 69 -2.04 -3.08 20.94
CA GLY A 69 -3.40 -2.85 20.47
C GLY A 69 -4.23 -4.14 20.37
N THR A 70 -3.62 -5.25 19.95
CA THR A 70 -4.29 -6.57 19.97
C THR A 70 -4.56 -7.05 21.39
N CYS A 71 -3.63 -6.83 22.34
CA CYS A 71 -3.88 -7.12 23.75
C CYS A 71 -5.08 -6.33 24.30
N HIS A 72 -5.19 -5.03 23.98
CA HIS A 72 -6.34 -4.22 24.39
C HIS A 72 -7.67 -4.80 23.85
N VAL A 73 -7.70 -5.21 22.59
CA VAL A 73 -8.89 -5.83 21.97
C VAL A 73 -9.24 -7.13 22.69
N LEU A 74 -8.26 -7.99 22.94
CA LEU A 74 -8.46 -9.27 23.63
C LEU A 74 -8.98 -9.09 25.06
N GLU A 75 -8.38 -8.16 25.83
CA GLU A 75 -8.83 -7.83 27.18
C GLU A 75 -10.25 -7.27 27.19
N ALA A 76 -10.56 -6.34 26.29
CA ALA A 76 -11.90 -5.77 26.15
C ALA A 76 -12.93 -6.85 25.77
N CYS A 77 -12.57 -7.84 24.95
CA CYS A 77 -13.45 -8.97 24.64
C CYS A 77 -13.83 -9.76 25.90
N LEU A 78 -12.86 -10.07 26.76
CA LEU A 78 -13.11 -10.80 28.01
C LEU A 78 -13.92 -9.97 29.02
N GLU A 79 -13.67 -8.66 29.08
CA GLU A 79 -14.34 -7.73 30.01
C GLU A 79 -15.80 -7.51 29.63
N PHE A 80 -16.08 -7.21 28.36
CA PHE A 80 -17.44 -6.89 27.88
C PHE A 80 -18.23 -8.11 27.41
N GLY A 81 -17.70 -9.32 27.61
CA GLY A 81 -18.40 -10.55 27.29
C GLY A 81 -18.61 -10.80 25.79
N ILE A 82 -17.69 -10.32 24.95
CA ILE A 82 -17.69 -10.58 23.50
C ILE A 82 -17.29 -12.04 23.29
N THR A 83 -18.09 -12.80 22.54
CA THR A 83 -17.90 -14.24 22.37
C THR A 83 -17.05 -14.62 21.16
N ARG A 84 -16.91 -13.72 20.17
CA ARG A 84 -16.25 -14.03 18.89
C ARG A 84 -15.25 -12.96 18.47
N LEU A 85 -14.06 -13.40 18.07
CA LEU A 85 -13.02 -12.53 17.51
C LEU A 85 -12.42 -13.17 16.25
N VAL A 86 -12.57 -12.51 15.11
CA VAL A 86 -11.87 -12.85 13.87
C VAL A 86 -10.69 -11.88 13.72
N TYR A 87 -9.48 -12.41 13.77
CA TYR A 87 -8.26 -11.62 13.60
C TYR A 87 -7.72 -11.73 12.16
N VAL A 88 -7.49 -10.60 11.50
CA VAL A 88 -6.83 -10.60 10.19
C VAL A 88 -5.33 -10.58 10.40
N SER A 89 -4.71 -11.72 10.19
CA SER A 89 -3.28 -11.95 10.22
C SER A 89 -2.66 -11.76 8.83
N THR A 90 -1.64 -12.55 8.47
CA THR A 90 -0.95 -12.47 7.19
C THR A 90 -0.18 -13.77 6.93
N TYR A 91 0.05 -14.13 5.67
CA TYR A 91 0.96 -15.24 5.36
C TYR A 91 2.41 -15.01 5.81
N ASN A 92 2.81 -13.75 6.06
CA ASN A 92 4.15 -13.43 6.55
C ASN A 92 4.46 -14.08 7.91
N VAL A 93 3.46 -14.58 8.66
CA VAL A 93 3.69 -15.26 9.93
C VAL A 93 4.40 -16.61 9.80
N VAL A 94 4.42 -17.19 8.59
CA VAL A 94 5.15 -18.43 8.26
C VAL A 94 6.21 -18.24 7.18
N PHE A 95 6.29 -17.05 6.57
CA PHE A 95 7.16 -16.75 5.43
C PHE A 95 8.19 -15.67 5.78
N GLY A 96 9.46 -15.96 5.53
CA GLY A 96 10.57 -15.04 5.77
C GLY A 96 11.77 -15.24 4.85
N GLY A 97 11.53 -15.50 3.57
CA GLY A 97 12.61 -15.53 2.57
C GLY A 97 13.05 -16.92 2.10
N LYS A 98 12.27 -17.97 2.40
CA LYS A 98 12.40 -19.30 1.80
C LYS A 98 11.20 -19.61 0.94
N GLU A 99 11.42 -20.33 -0.16
CA GLU A 99 10.34 -20.74 -1.06
C GLU A 99 9.32 -21.63 -0.34
N ILE A 100 8.03 -21.36 -0.60
CA ILE A 100 6.91 -22.17 -0.10
C ILE A 100 5.98 -22.46 -1.27
N VAL A 101 5.85 -23.72 -1.65
CA VAL A 101 4.97 -24.15 -2.74
C VAL A 101 3.78 -24.86 -2.13
N ASN A 102 2.58 -24.27 -2.28
CA ASN A 102 1.32 -24.83 -1.78
C ASN A 102 1.34 -25.14 -0.27
N GLY A 103 1.90 -24.23 0.54
CA GLY A 103 1.97 -24.39 1.99
C GLY A 103 0.59 -24.42 2.67
N ASN A 104 0.46 -25.01 3.85
CA ASN A 104 -0.80 -25.06 4.60
C ASN A 104 -0.59 -24.67 6.06
N GLU A 105 -1.65 -24.73 6.87
CA GLU A 105 -1.65 -24.32 8.28
C GLU A 105 -0.77 -25.17 9.20
N ALA A 106 -0.24 -26.31 8.74
CA ALA A 106 0.72 -27.10 9.49
C ALA A 106 2.14 -26.51 9.47
N LEU A 107 2.40 -25.51 8.61
CA LEU A 107 3.67 -24.80 8.61
C LEU A 107 3.94 -24.13 9.96
N PRO A 108 5.15 -24.28 10.52
CA PRO A 108 5.52 -23.60 11.75
C PRO A 108 5.53 -22.08 11.53
N TYR A 109 5.32 -21.35 12.62
CA TYR A 109 5.62 -19.92 12.61
C TYR A 109 7.07 -19.69 12.19
N PHE A 110 7.29 -18.65 11.39
CA PHE A 110 8.62 -18.21 11.07
C PHE A 110 9.30 -17.72 12.35
N PRO A 111 10.58 -18.05 12.61
CA PRO A 111 11.25 -17.66 13.84
C PRO A 111 11.21 -16.14 14.05
N ILE A 112 10.84 -15.73 15.27
CA ILE A 112 10.60 -14.32 15.63
C ILE A 112 11.83 -13.43 15.35
N ASP A 113 13.03 -13.97 15.61
CA ASP A 113 14.30 -13.25 15.45
C ASP A 113 14.81 -13.21 14.01
N ASP A 114 14.27 -14.05 13.12
CA ASP A 114 14.69 -14.12 11.72
C ASP A 114 13.90 -13.17 10.80
N HIS A 115 12.80 -12.58 11.29
CA HIS A 115 11.97 -11.67 10.51
C HIS A 115 12.77 -10.43 10.08
N VAL A 116 12.80 -10.17 8.77
CA VAL A 116 13.46 -8.98 8.20
C VAL A 116 12.61 -7.71 8.26
N ASP A 117 11.38 -7.80 8.74
CA ASP A 117 10.49 -6.66 8.96
C ASP A 117 9.69 -6.79 10.28
N PRO A 118 9.47 -5.67 11.00
CA PRO A 118 8.73 -5.69 12.26
C PRO A 118 7.25 -6.01 12.08
N TYR A 119 6.68 -5.81 10.89
CA TYR A 119 5.28 -6.12 10.64
C TYR A 119 5.03 -7.63 10.69
N GLY A 120 5.77 -8.43 9.91
CA GLY A 120 5.70 -9.89 9.95
C GLY A 120 5.88 -10.41 11.37
N ARG A 121 6.94 -9.96 12.06
CA ARG A 121 7.23 -10.31 13.46
C ARG A 121 6.06 -10.01 14.40
N SER A 122 5.57 -8.77 14.39
CA SER A 122 4.49 -8.34 15.29
C SER A 122 3.18 -9.05 15.00
N LYS A 123 2.86 -9.35 13.73
CA LYS A 123 1.69 -10.15 13.36
C LYS A 123 1.81 -11.60 13.80
N SER A 124 3.01 -12.20 13.76
CA SER A 124 3.27 -13.55 14.30
C SER A 124 2.99 -13.61 15.81
N ILE A 125 3.49 -12.63 16.56
CA ILE A 125 3.27 -12.53 18.02
C ILE A 125 1.78 -12.33 18.32
N ALA A 126 1.14 -11.38 17.63
CA ALA A 126 -0.27 -11.07 17.85
C ALA A 126 -1.20 -12.24 17.46
N GLU A 127 -0.92 -12.97 16.37
CA GLU A 127 -1.68 -14.16 16.00
C GLU A 127 -1.58 -15.25 17.08
N GLN A 128 -0.37 -15.53 17.57
CA GLN A 128 -0.16 -16.50 18.65
C GLN A 128 -0.91 -16.09 19.92
N LEU A 129 -0.92 -14.81 20.26
CA LEU A 129 -1.70 -14.29 21.39
C LEU A 129 -3.20 -14.50 21.18
N VAL A 130 -3.74 -14.15 20.01
CA VAL A 130 -5.16 -14.33 19.69
C VAL A 130 -5.57 -15.79 19.80
N LEU A 131 -4.80 -16.71 19.22
CA LEU A 131 -5.12 -18.14 19.25
C LEU A 131 -4.98 -18.72 20.67
N LYS A 132 -4.03 -18.23 21.47
CA LYS A 132 -3.88 -18.59 22.89
C LYS A 132 -5.04 -18.10 23.77
N TYR A 133 -5.73 -17.04 23.37
CA TYR A 133 -6.91 -16.53 24.07
C TYR A 133 -8.20 -17.32 23.76
N ASN A 134 -8.19 -18.16 22.72
CA ASN A 134 -9.34 -19.00 22.40
C ASN A 134 -9.72 -19.90 23.57
N GLY A 135 -11.01 -19.93 23.92
CA GLY A 135 -11.56 -20.73 25.01
C GLY A 135 -11.41 -20.09 26.39
N ARG A 136 -10.93 -18.84 26.50
CA ARG A 136 -10.85 -18.16 27.80
C ARG A 136 -12.24 -17.77 28.32
N PRO A 137 -12.53 -17.97 29.61
CA PRO A 137 -13.83 -17.63 30.18
C PRO A 137 -14.06 -16.12 30.17
N LEU A 138 -15.30 -15.71 29.90
CA LEU A 138 -15.72 -14.32 29.94
C LEU A 138 -16.03 -13.90 31.39
N LYS A 139 -15.70 -12.67 31.78
CA LYS A 139 -15.86 -12.22 33.19
C LYS A 139 -17.32 -12.16 33.63
N ASN A 140 -18.21 -11.71 32.75
CA ASN A 140 -19.60 -11.39 33.08
C ASN A 140 -20.62 -12.38 32.51
N ASN A 141 -20.18 -13.53 31.96
CA ASN A 141 -21.04 -14.55 31.36
C ASN A 141 -20.60 -15.95 31.76
N ILE A 142 -21.12 -16.44 32.91
CA ILE A 142 -20.80 -17.78 33.44
C ILE A 142 -21.14 -18.84 32.39
N GLY A 143 -20.18 -19.72 32.10
CA GLY A 143 -20.33 -20.80 31.12
C GLY A 143 -20.00 -20.41 29.67
N LYS A 144 -19.77 -19.12 29.37
CA LYS A 144 -19.33 -18.66 28.04
C LYS A 144 -17.84 -18.37 27.99
N CYS A 145 -17.26 -18.54 26.81
CA CYS A 145 -15.86 -18.24 26.56
C CYS A 145 -15.68 -17.45 25.26
N LEU A 146 -14.48 -16.88 25.09
CA LEU A 146 -14.09 -16.19 23.87
C LEU A 146 -13.60 -17.21 22.84
N TYR A 147 -14.27 -17.31 21.70
CA TYR A 147 -13.78 -18.05 20.54
C TYR A 147 -13.06 -17.13 19.56
N THR A 148 -11.86 -17.53 19.15
CA THR A 148 -11.04 -16.73 18.23
C THR A 148 -10.61 -17.54 17.02
N CYS A 149 -10.40 -16.89 15.89
CA CYS A 149 -9.70 -17.49 14.74
C CYS A 149 -8.82 -16.45 14.05
N ALA A 150 -7.87 -16.92 13.25
CA ALA A 150 -6.97 -16.06 12.48
C ALA A 150 -7.13 -16.31 10.97
N VAL A 151 -7.25 -15.24 10.20
CA VAL A 151 -7.29 -15.28 8.74
C VAL A 151 -5.96 -14.75 8.19
N ARG A 152 -5.24 -15.57 7.44
CA ARG A 152 -3.95 -15.26 6.79
C ARG A 152 -4.20 -15.01 5.29
N PRO A 153 -4.62 -13.79 4.90
CA PRO A 153 -4.88 -13.48 3.50
C PRO A 153 -3.57 -13.48 2.70
N ALA A 154 -3.68 -13.85 1.42
CA ALA A 154 -2.70 -13.58 0.38
C ALA A 154 -2.61 -12.06 0.08
N ALA A 155 -1.88 -11.67 -0.99
CA ALA A 155 -1.81 -10.26 -1.37
C ALA A 155 -3.20 -9.73 -1.77
N ILE A 156 -3.67 -8.67 -1.09
CA ILE A 156 -5.02 -8.13 -1.28
C ILE A 156 -5.03 -7.17 -2.47
N TYR A 157 -6.04 -7.27 -3.33
CA TYR A 157 -6.31 -6.32 -4.39
C TYR A 157 -7.81 -6.08 -4.55
N GLY A 158 -8.18 -4.96 -5.16
CA GLY A 158 -9.58 -4.61 -5.39
C GLY A 158 -9.81 -3.10 -5.32
N PRO A 159 -11.03 -2.65 -5.66
CA PRO A 159 -11.49 -1.30 -5.36
C PRO A 159 -11.32 -0.98 -3.88
N GLY A 160 -10.83 0.23 -3.57
CA GLY A 160 -10.62 0.67 -2.19
C GLY A 160 -9.39 0.10 -1.48
N GLU A 161 -8.52 -0.67 -2.15
CA GLU A 161 -7.22 -1.04 -1.58
C GLU A 161 -6.31 0.20 -1.51
N GLU A 162 -5.90 0.58 -0.28
CA GLU A 162 -5.20 1.86 -0.02
C GLU A 162 -3.73 1.70 0.38
N ARG A 163 -3.16 0.49 0.40
CA ARG A 163 -1.81 0.27 0.90
C ARG A 163 -0.83 -0.01 -0.23
N HIS A 164 -0.97 -1.13 -0.93
CA HIS A 164 0.05 -1.62 -1.85
C HIS A 164 -0.11 -1.07 -3.27
N LEU A 165 -1.33 -1.12 -3.83
CA LEU A 165 -1.60 -0.64 -5.18
C LEU A 165 -1.33 0.86 -5.34
N PRO A 166 -1.68 1.76 -4.40
CA PRO A 166 -1.34 3.17 -4.54
C PRO A 166 0.14 3.44 -4.64
N ARG A 167 0.96 2.69 -3.88
CA ARG A 167 2.42 2.84 -3.95
C ARG A 167 2.98 2.29 -5.25
N ILE A 168 2.52 1.11 -5.70
CA ILE A 168 2.94 0.52 -6.98
C ILE A 168 2.59 1.46 -8.14
N VAL A 169 1.35 1.96 -8.20
CA VAL A 169 0.88 2.89 -9.23
C VAL A 169 1.65 4.21 -9.15
N SER A 170 1.91 4.75 -7.95
CA SER A 170 2.70 5.97 -7.78
C SER A 170 4.14 5.79 -8.25
N MET A 171 4.78 4.65 -7.95
CA MET A 171 6.13 4.36 -8.42
C MET A 171 6.16 4.23 -9.94
N ALA A 172 5.19 3.53 -10.53
CA ALA A 172 5.07 3.41 -11.98
C ALA A 172 4.87 4.77 -12.66
N LYS A 173 3.96 5.60 -12.14
CA LYS A 173 3.73 6.98 -12.60
C LYS A 173 5.01 7.83 -12.58
N LEU A 174 5.79 7.72 -11.51
CA LEU A 174 7.04 8.47 -11.35
C LEU A 174 8.20 7.91 -12.18
N GLY A 175 8.03 6.77 -12.87
CA GLY A 175 9.11 6.07 -13.57
C GLY A 175 10.09 5.36 -12.63
N LEU A 176 9.70 5.18 -11.36
CA LEU A 176 10.50 4.55 -10.31
C LEU A 176 10.19 3.04 -10.25
N VAL A 177 10.10 2.36 -11.39
CA VAL A 177 10.04 0.89 -11.48
C VAL A 177 11.04 0.45 -12.57
N PRO A 178 12.36 0.49 -12.30
CA PRO A 178 13.41 0.29 -13.30
C PRO A 178 13.63 -1.18 -13.69
N PHE A 179 13.16 -2.14 -12.89
CA PHE A 179 13.31 -3.58 -13.15
C PHE A 179 12.22 -4.39 -12.45
N LYS A 180 12.02 -5.63 -12.93
CA LYS A 180 11.30 -6.69 -12.24
C LYS A 180 12.26 -7.47 -11.35
N ILE A 181 11.77 -8.03 -10.26
CA ILE A 181 12.60 -8.67 -9.23
C ILE A 181 12.37 -10.18 -9.25
N GLY A 182 13.45 -10.95 -9.18
CA GLY A 182 13.39 -12.41 -9.23
C GLY A 182 13.36 -12.91 -10.67
N ASN A 183 12.50 -13.89 -10.94
CA ASN A 183 12.37 -14.51 -12.26
C ASN A 183 10.89 -14.58 -12.68
N ALA A 184 10.64 -14.92 -13.95
CA ALA A 184 9.28 -15.04 -14.49
C ALA A 184 8.48 -16.21 -13.90
N ASN A 185 9.16 -17.22 -13.35
CA ASN A 185 8.53 -18.43 -12.83
C ASN A 185 8.11 -18.31 -11.35
N VAL A 186 8.52 -17.24 -10.65
CA VAL A 186 8.10 -16.95 -9.28
C VAL A 186 6.59 -16.79 -9.26
N LYS A 187 5.91 -17.53 -8.37
CA LYS A 187 4.46 -17.46 -8.19
C LYS A 187 4.11 -16.96 -6.79
N THR A 188 3.16 -16.04 -6.76
CA THR A 188 2.54 -15.50 -5.53
C THR A 188 1.03 -15.62 -5.65
N ASP A 189 0.36 -15.68 -4.51
CA ASP A 189 -1.10 -15.71 -4.45
C ASP A 189 -1.69 -14.33 -4.17
N TRP A 190 -2.90 -14.13 -4.67
CA TRP A 190 -3.69 -12.92 -4.50
C TRP A 190 -5.08 -13.27 -3.99
N VAL A 191 -5.73 -12.31 -3.33
CA VAL A 191 -7.12 -12.41 -2.89
C VAL A 191 -7.86 -11.13 -3.22
N TYR A 192 -8.98 -11.26 -3.92
CA TYR A 192 -9.86 -10.13 -4.19
C TYR A 192 -10.53 -9.67 -2.90
N VAL A 193 -10.68 -8.35 -2.72
CA VAL A 193 -11.22 -7.75 -1.49
C VAL A 193 -12.56 -8.36 -1.06
N ASP A 194 -13.49 -8.60 -2.00
CA ASP A 194 -14.81 -9.16 -1.66
C ASP A 194 -14.72 -10.66 -1.30
N ASN A 195 -13.80 -11.40 -1.90
CA ASN A 195 -13.53 -12.79 -1.51
C ASN A 195 -12.95 -12.85 -0.10
N LEU A 196 -12.07 -11.90 0.26
CA LEU A 196 -11.57 -11.78 1.62
C LEU A 196 -12.71 -11.44 2.61
N LEU A 197 -13.59 -10.49 2.27
CA LEU A 197 -14.76 -10.16 3.10
C LEU A 197 -15.66 -11.39 3.31
N LEU A 198 -15.91 -12.17 2.26
CA LEU A 198 -16.65 -13.43 2.37
C LEU A 198 -15.96 -14.40 3.35
N ALA A 199 -14.65 -14.59 3.24
CA ALA A 199 -13.90 -15.44 4.16
C ALA A 199 -14.00 -14.98 5.61
N LEU A 200 -13.93 -13.67 5.87
CA LEU A 200 -14.09 -13.10 7.21
C LEU A 200 -15.49 -13.39 7.77
N LEU A 201 -16.54 -13.17 6.98
CA LEU A 201 -17.91 -13.46 7.38
C LEU A 201 -18.09 -14.96 7.69
N LEU A 202 -17.62 -15.84 6.81
CA LEU A 202 -17.66 -17.29 7.03
C LEU A 202 -16.90 -17.71 8.30
N ALA A 203 -15.71 -17.15 8.52
CA ALA A 203 -14.94 -17.39 9.74
C ALA A 203 -15.74 -16.99 10.99
N SER A 204 -16.37 -15.81 10.99
CA SER A 204 -17.19 -15.34 12.11
C SER A 204 -18.42 -16.23 12.36
N MET A 205 -19.03 -16.76 11.31
CA MET A 205 -20.18 -17.68 11.41
C MET A 205 -19.75 -19.06 11.94
N ARG A 206 -18.53 -19.52 11.61
CA ARG A 206 -17.97 -20.77 12.15
C ARG A 206 -17.41 -20.66 13.57
N LEU A 207 -17.50 -19.49 14.18
CA LEU A 207 -17.28 -19.27 15.62
C LEU A 207 -18.58 -19.29 16.44
N LEU A 208 -19.75 -19.48 15.81
CA LEU A 208 -21.02 -19.65 16.54
C LEU A 208 -21.05 -21.01 17.24
N ASP A 209 -21.49 -20.99 18.50
CA ASP A 209 -21.61 -22.14 19.41
C ASP A 209 -23.07 -22.57 19.66
N ASP A 210 -24.03 -21.89 19.02
CA ASP A 210 -25.47 -22.05 19.20
C ASP A 210 -26.20 -22.57 17.94
N ILE A 211 -25.45 -23.14 16.99
CA ILE A 211 -26.02 -23.69 15.76
C ILE A 211 -26.80 -24.98 16.09
N PRO A 212 -28.13 -25.04 15.83
CA PRO A 212 -28.93 -26.24 16.10
C PRO A 212 -28.36 -27.47 15.38
N GLY A 213 -28.19 -28.58 16.13
CA GLY A 213 -27.64 -29.83 15.60
C GLY A 213 -26.11 -29.88 15.45
N LYS A 214 -25.38 -28.84 15.89
CA LYS A 214 -23.92 -28.83 15.99
C LYS A 214 -23.47 -28.55 17.42
N GLU A 215 -23.65 -29.56 18.27
CA GLU A 215 -23.15 -29.53 19.64
C GLU A 215 -21.61 -29.64 19.65
N GLY A 216 -20.94 -28.82 20.46
CA GLY A 216 -19.50 -28.87 20.64
C GLY A 216 -18.78 -27.55 20.36
N ARG A 217 -17.44 -27.60 20.35
CA ARG A 217 -16.60 -26.42 20.10
C ARG A 217 -16.77 -25.95 18.64
N PRO A 218 -16.94 -24.64 18.39
CA PRO A 218 -17.06 -24.13 17.02
C PRO A 218 -15.85 -24.52 16.18
N VAL A 219 -16.09 -24.90 14.91
CA VAL A 219 -15.07 -25.45 14.02
C VAL A 219 -13.88 -24.47 13.85
N ALA A 220 -14.15 -23.17 13.76
CA ALA A 220 -13.11 -22.16 13.60
C ALA A 220 -12.36 -21.81 14.89
N ALA A 221 -12.82 -22.26 16.05
CA ALA A 221 -12.26 -21.86 17.33
C ALA A 221 -10.81 -22.33 17.51
N GLY A 222 -9.88 -21.39 17.64
CA GLY A 222 -8.45 -21.60 17.79
C GLY A 222 -7.73 -21.96 16.50
N GLN A 223 -8.35 -21.73 15.33
CA GLN A 223 -7.78 -22.11 14.04
C GLN A 223 -7.24 -20.91 13.26
N PRO A 224 -6.06 -21.04 12.61
CA PRO A 224 -5.67 -20.20 11.49
C PRO A 224 -6.24 -20.74 10.16
N TYR A 225 -6.38 -19.85 9.17
CA TYR A 225 -6.82 -20.16 7.81
C TYR A 225 -6.08 -19.33 6.76
N PHE A 226 -5.45 -19.95 5.78
CA PHE A 226 -4.98 -19.26 4.58
C PHE A 226 -6.13 -18.97 3.63
N ILE A 227 -6.20 -17.74 3.11
CA ILE A 227 -7.24 -17.29 2.19
C ILE A 227 -6.58 -16.72 0.93
N SER A 228 -6.89 -17.31 -0.23
CA SER A 228 -6.50 -16.83 -1.55
C SER A 228 -7.62 -17.08 -2.59
N ASP A 229 -7.46 -16.53 -3.80
CA ASP A 229 -8.32 -16.84 -4.95
C ASP A 229 -7.90 -18.15 -5.65
N GLY A 230 -6.85 -18.83 -5.18
CA GLY A 230 -6.41 -20.11 -5.72
C GLY A 230 -5.76 -20.06 -7.10
N SER A 231 -5.22 -18.90 -7.51
CA SER A 231 -4.60 -18.70 -8.82
C SER A 231 -3.18 -18.13 -8.70
N PRO A 232 -2.18 -18.94 -8.29
CA PRO A 232 -0.82 -18.47 -8.13
C PRO A 232 -0.22 -18.02 -9.47
N ILE A 233 0.24 -16.78 -9.52
CA ILE A 233 0.75 -16.13 -10.73
C ILE A 233 1.95 -15.26 -10.38
N ASN A 234 2.77 -14.90 -11.37
CA ASN A 234 3.83 -13.94 -11.14
C ASN A 234 3.27 -12.55 -10.79
N THR A 235 3.78 -11.92 -9.74
CA THR A 235 3.36 -10.58 -9.29
C THR A 235 3.37 -9.55 -10.43
N PHE A 236 4.39 -9.57 -11.30
CA PHE A 236 4.48 -8.61 -12.40
C PHE A 236 3.47 -8.90 -13.52
N GLU A 237 3.16 -10.17 -13.77
CA GLU A 237 2.09 -10.55 -14.70
C GLU A 237 0.72 -10.16 -14.16
N PHE A 238 0.49 -10.36 -12.85
CA PHE A 238 -0.76 -10.00 -12.19
C PHE A 238 -1.07 -8.50 -12.25
N ILE A 239 -0.08 -7.64 -11.97
CA ILE A 239 -0.28 -6.17 -11.96
C ILE A 239 -0.19 -5.54 -13.35
N GLN A 240 0.29 -6.27 -14.37
CA GLN A 240 0.50 -5.72 -15.71
C GLN A 240 -0.78 -5.14 -16.35
N PRO A 241 -1.95 -5.81 -16.30
CA PRO A 241 -3.19 -5.26 -16.87
C PRO A 241 -3.57 -3.93 -16.23
N LEU A 242 -3.42 -3.81 -14.90
CA LEU A 242 -3.67 -2.57 -14.18
C LEU A 242 -2.76 -1.44 -14.67
N LEU A 243 -1.44 -1.65 -14.66
CA LEU A 243 -0.50 -0.59 -15.04
C LEU A 243 -0.68 -0.17 -16.51
N LYS A 244 -0.85 -1.13 -17.43
CA LYS A 244 -1.14 -0.84 -18.85
C LYS A 244 -2.42 -0.02 -19.02
N SER A 245 -3.49 -0.36 -18.29
CA SER A 245 -4.76 0.38 -18.35
C SER A 245 -4.62 1.85 -17.90
N LEU A 246 -3.59 2.14 -17.10
CA LEU A 246 -3.23 3.46 -16.61
C LEU A 246 -2.11 4.12 -17.42
N ASP A 247 -1.82 3.63 -18.63
CA ASP A 247 -0.74 4.14 -19.50
C ASP A 247 0.67 4.04 -18.88
N TYR A 248 0.90 3.09 -17.96
CA TYR A 248 2.21 2.85 -17.35
C TYR A 248 2.77 1.50 -17.78
N ASP A 249 3.99 1.49 -18.32
CA ASP A 249 4.66 0.28 -18.75
C ASP A 249 5.48 -0.34 -17.62
N LEU A 250 5.52 -1.68 -17.60
CA LEU A 250 6.46 -2.42 -16.77
C LEU A 250 7.84 -2.49 -17.44
N PRO A 251 8.92 -2.47 -16.65
CA PRO A 251 10.27 -2.64 -17.18
C PRO A 251 10.44 -4.02 -17.82
N LYS A 252 11.26 -4.08 -18.87
CA LYS A 252 11.59 -5.34 -19.56
C LYS A 252 12.68 -6.13 -18.80
N SER A 253 13.57 -5.43 -18.12
CA SER A 253 14.70 -5.97 -17.37
C SER A 253 14.27 -6.67 -16.08
N TRP A 254 15.08 -7.66 -15.69
CA TRP A 254 14.99 -8.37 -14.42
C TRP A 254 16.25 -8.13 -13.60
N ILE A 255 16.11 -8.15 -12.27
CA ILE A 255 17.21 -8.18 -11.32
C ILE A 255 17.09 -9.44 -10.45
N ALA A 256 18.21 -10.12 -10.22
CA ALA A 256 18.22 -11.28 -9.33
C ALA A 256 17.93 -10.85 -7.87
N VAL A 257 17.29 -11.74 -7.11
CA VAL A 257 16.89 -11.51 -5.72
C VAL A 257 18.07 -11.05 -4.85
N SER A 258 19.25 -11.66 -4.99
CA SER A 258 20.45 -11.30 -4.22
C SER A 258 20.88 -9.84 -4.41
N HIS A 259 20.89 -9.35 -5.66
CA HIS A 259 21.22 -7.97 -5.98
C HIS A 259 20.13 -6.99 -5.50
N ALA A 260 18.86 -7.36 -5.65
CA ALA A 260 17.75 -6.57 -5.13
C ALA A 260 17.80 -6.46 -3.59
N LEU A 261 18.19 -7.53 -2.88
CA LEU A 261 18.38 -7.51 -1.43
C LEU A 261 19.52 -6.60 -1.01
N TYR A 262 20.64 -6.58 -1.74
CA TYR A 262 21.73 -5.65 -1.47
C TYR A 262 21.26 -4.19 -1.58
N LEU A 263 20.56 -3.85 -2.67
CA LEU A 263 19.97 -2.53 -2.85
C LEU A 263 18.95 -2.20 -1.74
N ALA A 264 18.10 -3.15 -1.39
CA ALA A 264 17.11 -2.99 -0.33
C ALA A 264 17.75 -2.73 1.05
N LYS A 265 18.89 -3.38 1.35
CA LYS A 265 19.66 -3.13 2.58
C LYS A 265 20.26 -1.72 2.61
N ILE A 266 20.67 -1.17 1.46
CA ILE A 266 21.10 0.24 1.37
C ILE A 266 19.94 1.17 1.71
N PHE A 267 18.77 0.98 1.10
CA PHE A 267 17.58 1.78 1.42
C PHE A 267 17.19 1.65 2.88
N TRP A 268 17.22 0.43 3.43
CA TRP A 268 16.97 0.20 4.84
C TRP A 268 17.93 1.01 5.73
N ALA A 269 19.24 0.97 5.47
CA ALA A 269 20.24 1.70 6.23
C ALA A 269 20.03 3.22 6.14
N VAL A 270 19.84 3.75 4.93
CA VAL A 270 19.60 5.19 4.70
C VAL A 270 18.36 5.66 5.46
N TYR A 271 17.24 4.94 5.34
CA TYR A 271 16.01 5.36 6.02
C TYR A 271 16.04 5.12 7.53
N SER A 272 16.84 4.17 8.01
CA SER A 272 17.12 4.02 9.44
C SER A 272 17.90 5.22 9.99
N MET A 273 18.87 5.76 9.25
CA MET A 273 19.55 7.01 9.61
C MET A 273 18.59 8.21 9.59
N LEU A 274 17.61 8.20 8.70
CA LEU A 274 16.58 9.23 8.59
C LEU A 274 15.36 8.98 9.51
N TYR A 275 15.46 8.08 10.49
CA TYR A 275 14.35 7.69 11.37
C TYR A 275 13.56 8.89 11.96
N PRO A 276 14.20 9.94 12.52
CA PRO A 276 13.49 11.10 13.06
C PRO A 276 12.68 11.89 12.02
N LEU A 277 12.96 11.68 10.74
CA LEU A 277 12.35 12.37 9.61
C LEU A 277 11.33 11.51 8.87
N LEU A 278 11.09 10.26 9.26
CA LEU A 278 10.18 9.34 8.53
C LEU A 278 8.75 9.89 8.39
N ASN A 279 8.26 10.60 9.41
CA ASN A 279 6.93 11.21 9.41
C ASN A 279 6.86 12.54 8.62
N ARG A 280 7.95 12.99 7.99
CA ARG A 280 7.95 14.21 7.17
C ARG A 280 7.34 13.92 5.81
N TRP A 281 6.42 14.81 5.41
CA TRP A 281 5.68 14.71 4.14
C TRP A 281 6.59 14.82 2.91
N TRP A 282 7.72 15.52 3.01
CA TRP A 282 8.67 15.70 1.92
C TRP A 282 9.63 14.53 1.74
N LEU A 283 9.75 13.63 2.73
CA LEU A 283 10.63 12.47 2.62
C LEU A 283 9.93 11.40 1.77
N PRO A 284 10.49 10.99 0.61
CA PRO A 284 9.86 10.02 -0.28
C PRO A 284 9.74 8.65 0.39
N GLN A 285 8.96 7.75 -0.23
CA GLN A 285 8.93 6.34 0.19
C GLN A 285 10.23 5.64 -0.24
N PRO A 286 10.76 4.69 0.55
CA PRO A 286 11.87 3.87 0.10
C PRO A 286 11.47 3.15 -1.18
N PHE A 287 12.38 3.13 -2.15
CA PHE A 287 12.15 2.46 -3.42
C PHE A 287 11.87 0.97 -3.19
N ILE A 288 12.68 0.33 -2.34
CA ILE A 288 12.49 -1.07 -1.96
C ILE A 288 13.07 -1.39 -0.60
N LEU A 289 12.42 -2.30 0.14
CA LEU A 289 12.90 -2.85 1.41
C LEU A 289 13.05 -4.38 1.36
N PRO A 290 13.86 -5.00 2.24
CA PRO A 290 14.19 -6.43 2.15
C PRO A 290 12.97 -7.35 2.15
N ALA A 291 11.96 -7.11 2.99
CA ALA A 291 10.75 -7.93 2.98
C ALA A 291 9.96 -7.82 1.68
N GLU A 292 9.99 -6.66 1.02
CA GLU A 292 9.32 -6.45 -0.26
C GLU A 292 10.01 -7.24 -1.37
N VAL A 293 11.35 -7.33 -1.33
CA VAL A 293 12.12 -8.20 -2.24
C VAL A 293 11.67 -9.65 -2.09
N TYR A 294 11.54 -10.16 -0.87
CA TYR A 294 11.09 -11.54 -0.65
C TYR A 294 9.66 -11.77 -1.14
N LYS A 295 8.75 -10.81 -0.86
CA LYS A 295 7.33 -10.88 -1.26
C LYS A 295 7.10 -10.85 -2.78
N VAL A 296 8.06 -10.42 -3.59
CA VAL A 296 7.89 -10.41 -5.06
C VAL A 296 8.89 -11.29 -5.79
N GLY A 297 10.02 -11.60 -5.16
CA GLY A 297 11.14 -12.29 -5.80
C GLY A 297 11.23 -13.78 -5.50
N LEU A 298 10.45 -14.31 -4.56
CA LEU A 298 10.45 -15.72 -4.18
C LEU A 298 9.06 -16.33 -4.30
N THR A 299 8.99 -17.58 -4.74
CA THR A 299 7.72 -18.32 -4.82
C THR A 299 7.17 -18.56 -3.42
N HIS A 300 5.95 -18.10 -3.19
CA HIS A 300 5.19 -18.40 -1.98
C HIS A 300 3.70 -18.34 -2.29
N TYR A 301 3.04 -19.47 -2.10
CA TYR A 301 1.58 -19.55 -2.17
C TYR A 301 1.08 -20.67 -1.26
N PHE A 302 -0.18 -20.54 -0.84
CA PHE A 302 -0.72 -21.33 0.26
C PHE A 302 -2.06 -21.94 -0.14
N SER A 303 -2.27 -23.18 0.27
CA SER A 303 -3.52 -23.90 0.12
C SER A 303 -4.61 -23.28 0.99
N TYR A 304 -5.74 -22.92 0.39
CA TYR A 304 -6.95 -22.50 1.11
C TYR A 304 -7.90 -23.68 1.38
N LEU A 305 -7.47 -24.94 1.16
CA LEU A 305 -8.33 -26.13 1.29
C LEU A 305 -8.94 -26.27 2.68
N LYS A 306 -8.20 -25.93 3.74
CA LYS A 306 -8.74 -25.94 5.11
C LYS A 306 -9.89 -24.95 5.27
N ALA A 307 -9.74 -23.73 4.74
CA ALA A 307 -10.81 -22.73 4.74
C ALA A 307 -12.02 -23.21 3.92
N GLN A 308 -11.80 -23.88 2.79
CA GLN A 308 -12.87 -24.47 2.00
C GLN A 308 -13.65 -25.53 2.79
N GLN A 309 -12.95 -26.45 3.45
CA GLN A 309 -13.55 -27.57 4.18
C GLN A 309 -14.24 -27.12 5.47
N GLU A 310 -13.59 -26.29 6.27
CA GLU A 310 -14.06 -25.92 7.61
C GLU A 310 -14.99 -24.70 7.59
N LEU A 311 -14.68 -23.70 6.77
CA LEU A 311 -15.47 -22.47 6.67
C LEU A 311 -16.55 -22.55 5.59
N GLY A 312 -16.35 -23.37 4.56
CA GLY A 312 -17.14 -23.35 3.33
C GLY A 312 -16.68 -22.25 2.37
N TYR A 313 -15.43 -21.78 2.49
CA TYR A 313 -14.90 -20.72 1.64
C TYR A 313 -14.66 -21.21 0.21
N VAL A 314 -15.32 -20.56 -0.74
CA VAL A 314 -15.08 -20.69 -2.17
C VAL A 314 -14.98 -19.27 -2.74
N PRO A 315 -13.90 -18.90 -3.45
CA PRO A 315 -13.81 -17.59 -4.09
C PRO A 315 -14.99 -17.38 -5.05
N MET A 316 -15.77 -16.32 -4.83
CA MET A 316 -16.97 -16.03 -5.62
C MET A 316 -16.68 -15.15 -6.83
N VAL A 317 -15.63 -14.33 -6.74
CA VAL A 317 -15.16 -13.44 -7.81
C VAL A 317 -13.87 -14.03 -8.38
N SER A 318 -13.81 -14.20 -9.70
CA SER A 318 -12.60 -14.67 -10.36
C SER A 318 -11.52 -13.59 -10.42
N PRO A 319 -10.22 -13.95 -10.51
CA PRO A 319 -9.15 -12.96 -10.65
C PRO A 319 -9.32 -12.00 -11.84
N ARG A 320 -9.93 -12.47 -12.92
CA ARG A 320 -10.21 -11.65 -14.11
C ARG A 320 -11.27 -10.57 -13.82
N GLU A 321 -12.36 -10.94 -13.16
CA GLU A 321 -13.44 -10.01 -12.78
C GLU A 321 -12.94 -9.02 -11.73
N GLY A 322 -12.24 -9.50 -10.69
CA GLY A 322 -11.65 -8.65 -9.66
C GLY A 322 -10.65 -7.64 -10.24
N MET A 323 -9.81 -8.06 -11.19
CA MET A 323 -8.89 -7.16 -11.88
C MET A 323 -9.62 -6.14 -12.76
N ALA A 324 -10.72 -6.52 -13.43
CA ALA A 324 -11.53 -5.59 -14.21
C ALA A 324 -12.16 -4.50 -13.32
N ALA A 325 -12.72 -4.86 -12.17
CA ALA A 325 -13.24 -3.91 -11.19
C ALA A 325 -12.13 -3.00 -10.63
N THR A 326 -10.96 -3.57 -10.35
CA THR A 326 -9.77 -2.82 -9.90
C THR A 326 -9.33 -1.80 -10.95
N ILE A 327 -9.26 -2.19 -12.22
CA ILE A 327 -8.93 -1.28 -13.34
C ILE A 327 -9.93 -0.13 -13.42
N SER A 328 -11.23 -0.43 -13.37
CA SER A 328 -12.28 0.60 -13.42
C SER A 328 -12.13 1.62 -12.28
N PHE A 329 -11.93 1.15 -11.05
CA PHE A 329 -11.70 2.00 -9.88
C PHE A 329 -10.47 2.90 -10.04
N TRP A 330 -9.35 2.34 -10.51
CA TRP A 330 -8.12 3.10 -10.69
C TRP A 330 -8.16 4.07 -11.87
N GLN A 331 -8.90 3.76 -12.94
CA GLN A 331 -9.13 4.67 -14.06
C GLN A 331 -9.96 5.88 -13.62
N ASP A 332 -11.03 5.68 -12.85
CA ASP A 332 -11.80 6.78 -12.26
C ASP A 332 -10.91 7.68 -11.39
N ARG A 333 -10.10 7.08 -10.51
CA ARG A 333 -9.13 7.81 -9.68
C ARG A 333 -8.08 8.56 -10.52
N LYS A 334 -7.58 7.95 -11.60
CA LYS A 334 -6.64 8.62 -12.53
C LYS A 334 -7.30 9.82 -13.20
N ASN A 335 -8.56 9.70 -13.61
CA ASN A 335 -9.29 10.77 -14.28
C ASN A 335 -9.49 11.99 -13.36
N LYS A 336 -9.72 11.76 -12.07
CA LYS A 336 -9.90 12.82 -11.05
C LYS A 336 -8.59 13.46 -10.59
N SER A 337 -7.44 12.82 -10.84
CA SER A 337 -6.14 13.32 -10.38
C SER A 337 -5.35 14.04 -11.47
N LEU A 338 -4.51 14.98 -11.03
CA LEU A 338 -3.51 15.62 -11.88
C LEU A 338 -2.47 14.59 -12.34
N ASP A 339 -2.41 14.34 -13.64
CA ASP A 339 -1.36 13.51 -14.24
C ASP A 339 -0.06 14.29 -14.37
N GLY A 340 1.08 13.61 -14.31
CA GLY A 340 2.39 14.26 -14.29
C GLY A 340 3.48 13.39 -14.91
N PRO A 341 4.55 13.99 -15.44
CA PRO A 341 5.64 13.24 -16.04
C PRO A 341 6.50 12.55 -14.98
N THR A 342 7.42 11.70 -15.42
CA THR A 342 8.32 10.96 -14.55
C THR A 342 9.26 11.88 -13.77
N ILE A 343 9.82 11.38 -12.67
CA ILE A 343 10.76 12.14 -11.84
C ILE A 343 12.02 12.57 -12.61
N TYR A 344 12.39 11.82 -13.66
CA TYR A 344 13.51 12.16 -14.52
C TYR A 344 13.24 13.43 -15.33
N VAL A 345 12.01 13.62 -15.83
CA VAL A 345 11.62 14.83 -16.55
C VAL A 345 11.64 16.03 -15.62
N TRP A 346 11.11 15.87 -14.40
CA TRP A 346 11.21 16.90 -13.36
C TRP A 346 12.67 17.29 -13.09
N GLY A 347 13.54 16.31 -12.87
CA GLY A 347 14.96 16.53 -12.61
C GLY A 347 15.66 17.26 -13.77
N ILE A 348 15.51 16.77 -15.00
CA ILE A 348 16.16 17.34 -16.19
C ILE A 348 15.76 18.80 -16.39
N ILE A 349 14.46 19.11 -16.30
CA ILE A 349 13.97 20.46 -16.62
C ILE A 349 14.30 21.44 -15.50
N LEU A 350 14.05 21.06 -14.24
CA LEU A 350 14.33 21.95 -13.11
C LEU A 350 15.84 22.21 -12.97
N ILE A 351 16.67 21.17 -13.04
CA ILE A 351 18.12 21.32 -12.99
C ILE A 351 18.59 22.15 -14.19
N GLY A 352 18.08 21.89 -15.39
CA GLY A 352 18.42 22.65 -16.59
C GLY A 352 18.10 24.15 -16.45
N MET A 353 16.91 24.50 -16.00
CA MET A 353 16.49 25.90 -15.80
C MET A 353 17.32 26.59 -14.71
N ILE A 354 17.57 25.91 -13.58
CA ILE A 354 18.41 26.43 -12.50
C ILE A 354 19.85 26.61 -12.98
N SER A 355 20.40 25.66 -13.75
CA SER A 355 21.74 25.73 -14.30
C SER A 355 21.90 26.87 -15.30
N LEU A 356 20.91 27.11 -16.17
CA LEU A 356 20.90 28.26 -17.10
C LEU A 356 20.90 29.59 -16.32
N PHE A 357 20.03 29.71 -15.33
CA PHE A 357 19.97 30.90 -14.47
C PHE A 357 21.27 31.13 -13.70
N ALA A 358 21.79 30.12 -13.01
CA ALA A 358 23.02 30.23 -12.25
C ALA A 358 24.22 30.61 -13.15
N SER A 359 24.31 29.99 -14.33
CA SER A 359 25.36 30.31 -15.32
C SER A 359 25.35 31.78 -15.75
N GLY A 360 24.15 32.35 -15.95
CA GLY A 360 23.95 33.70 -16.45
C GLY A 360 24.17 34.82 -15.42
N TRP A 361 23.90 34.56 -14.13
CA TRP A 361 23.82 35.62 -13.10
C TRP A 361 24.65 35.39 -11.83
N PHE A 362 24.95 34.17 -11.42
CA PHE A 362 25.61 33.95 -10.14
C PHE A 362 27.13 34.19 -10.20
N PRO A 363 27.78 34.60 -9.10
CA PRO A 363 29.23 34.68 -9.05
C PRO A 363 29.87 33.29 -9.28
N PRO A 364 31.14 33.21 -9.75
CA PRO A 364 31.85 31.95 -10.04
C PRO A 364 32.25 31.19 -8.76
N ILE A 365 31.28 30.82 -7.94
CA ILE A 365 31.47 30.12 -6.66
C ILE A 365 30.87 28.71 -6.78
N GLY A 366 31.55 27.71 -6.21
CA GLY A 366 31.08 26.33 -6.20
C GLY A 366 30.92 25.75 -7.62
N PRO A 367 29.76 25.18 -8.00
CA PRO A 367 29.57 24.54 -9.30
C PRO A 367 29.35 25.53 -10.46
N VAL A 368 29.15 26.82 -10.17
CA VAL A 368 28.79 27.84 -11.18
C VAL A 368 29.81 27.97 -12.32
N PRO A 369 31.15 27.94 -12.10
CA PRO A 369 32.12 28.00 -13.19
C PRO A 369 31.95 26.85 -14.21
N LEU A 370 31.72 25.62 -13.73
CA LEU A 370 31.50 24.47 -14.60
C LEU A 370 30.21 24.61 -15.41
N LEU A 371 29.10 24.98 -14.74
CA LEU A 371 27.81 25.21 -15.41
C LEU A 371 27.93 26.31 -16.47
N ARG A 372 28.64 27.39 -16.16
CA ARG A 372 28.90 28.48 -17.11
C ARG A 372 29.75 28.04 -18.28
N SER A 373 30.80 27.24 -18.08
CA SER A 373 31.61 26.70 -19.17
C SER A 373 30.78 25.84 -20.12
N ILE A 374 29.92 24.97 -19.58
CA ILE A 374 28.97 24.18 -20.38
C ILE A 374 28.00 25.10 -21.13
N GLY A 375 27.44 26.10 -20.45
CA GLY A 375 26.57 27.10 -21.07
C GLY A 375 27.27 27.87 -22.20
N LEU A 376 28.52 28.28 -22.02
CA LEU A 376 29.30 28.99 -23.04
C LEU A 376 29.66 28.07 -24.21
N MET A 377 29.93 26.79 -23.96
CA MET A 377 30.12 25.80 -25.02
C MET A 377 28.87 25.67 -25.90
N LEU A 378 27.67 25.66 -25.31
CA LEU A 378 26.40 25.51 -26.02
C LEU A 378 25.92 26.80 -26.69
N PHE A 379 25.94 27.91 -25.97
CA PHE A 379 25.31 29.19 -26.37
C PHE A 379 26.33 30.26 -26.83
N ARG A 380 27.62 29.92 -26.84
CA ARG A 380 28.76 30.71 -27.35
C ARG A 380 29.07 32.04 -26.65
N SER A 381 28.13 32.59 -25.87
CA SER A 381 28.31 33.87 -25.16
C SER A 381 27.44 33.97 -23.91
N MET A 382 27.81 34.88 -22.99
CA MET A 382 26.99 35.19 -21.81
C MET A 382 25.62 35.76 -22.20
N PHE A 383 25.57 36.57 -23.26
CA PHE A 383 24.31 37.05 -23.81
C PHE A 383 23.45 35.88 -24.31
N GLY A 384 24.05 34.92 -25.02
CA GLY A 384 23.37 33.71 -25.51
C GLY A 384 22.76 32.88 -24.38
N ILE A 385 23.49 32.65 -23.27
CA ILE A 385 22.97 31.93 -22.10
C ILE A 385 21.75 32.65 -21.51
N ARG A 386 21.85 33.97 -21.30
CA ARG A 386 20.76 34.77 -20.72
C ARG A 386 19.54 34.81 -21.63
N LEU A 387 19.75 34.99 -22.93
CA LEU A 387 18.68 34.96 -23.94
C LEU A 387 18.00 33.60 -23.95
N ALA A 388 18.74 32.49 -23.92
CA ALA A 388 18.18 31.15 -23.84
C ALA A 388 17.31 30.95 -22.59
N PHE A 389 17.76 31.42 -21.43
CA PHE A 389 16.96 31.38 -20.20
C PHE A 389 15.65 32.19 -20.32
N TYR A 390 15.71 33.40 -20.87
CA TYR A 390 14.50 34.22 -21.05
C TYR A 390 13.52 33.60 -22.05
N LEU A 391 14.01 33.08 -23.18
CA LEU A 391 13.17 32.40 -24.16
C LEU A 391 12.52 31.14 -23.57
N ALA A 392 13.28 30.33 -22.83
CA ALA A 392 12.74 29.16 -22.13
C ALA A 392 11.68 29.56 -21.09
N THR A 393 11.95 30.60 -20.30
CA THR A 393 10.99 31.12 -19.31
C THR A 393 9.71 31.63 -19.97
N ALA A 394 9.83 32.39 -21.06
CA ALA A 394 8.68 32.88 -21.82
C ALA A 394 7.85 31.73 -22.43
N ALA A 395 8.52 30.69 -22.95
CA ALA A 395 7.85 29.50 -23.45
C ALA A 395 7.07 28.78 -22.33
N HIS A 396 7.69 28.57 -21.16
CA HIS A 396 7.04 27.97 -19.99
C HIS A 396 5.82 28.77 -19.50
N ILE A 397 5.91 30.11 -19.50
CA ILE A 397 4.76 30.99 -19.17
C ILE A 397 3.64 30.78 -20.19
N GLY A 398 3.97 30.84 -21.49
CA GLY A 398 3.00 30.68 -22.58
C GLY A 398 2.31 29.31 -22.53
N GLU A 399 3.07 28.24 -22.35
CA GLU A 399 2.60 26.87 -22.21
C GLU A 399 1.73 26.70 -20.96
N GLY A 400 2.13 27.29 -19.83
CA GLY A 400 1.35 27.30 -18.59
C GLY A 400 -0.01 27.98 -18.79
N MET A 401 -0.03 29.18 -19.38
CA MET A 401 -1.27 29.92 -19.68
C MET A 401 -2.18 29.15 -20.64
N TYR A 402 -1.60 28.53 -21.68
CA TYR A 402 -2.35 27.69 -22.61
C TYR A 402 -2.94 26.46 -21.89
N ALA A 403 -2.12 25.77 -21.08
CA ALA A 403 -2.56 24.62 -20.28
C ALA A 403 -3.71 24.98 -19.34
N TRP A 404 -3.65 26.13 -18.66
CA TRP A 404 -4.73 26.60 -17.79
C TRP A 404 -6.05 26.79 -18.55
N ARG A 405 -6.00 27.46 -19.72
CA ARG A 405 -7.19 27.70 -20.56
C ARG A 405 -7.76 26.41 -21.13
N LEU A 406 -6.90 25.47 -21.52
CA LEU A 406 -7.33 24.16 -22.00
C LEU A 406 -7.93 23.33 -20.85
N ALA A 407 -7.25 23.26 -19.70
CA ALA A 407 -7.68 22.49 -18.54
C ALA A 407 -9.03 22.94 -17.99
N LYS A 408 -9.35 24.25 -17.99
CA LYS A 408 -10.70 24.73 -17.63
C LYS A 408 -11.84 24.07 -18.43
N ARG A 409 -11.56 23.57 -19.64
CA ARG A 409 -12.54 22.90 -20.50
C ARG A 409 -12.52 21.38 -20.35
N VAL A 410 -11.34 20.79 -20.16
CA VAL A 410 -11.15 19.32 -20.21
C VAL A 410 -10.92 18.65 -18.85
N ASP A 411 -10.52 19.42 -17.83
CA ASP A 411 -10.17 18.98 -16.48
C ASP A 411 -10.24 20.17 -15.50
N PRO A 412 -11.45 20.71 -15.25
CA PRO A 412 -11.63 21.95 -14.51
C PRO A 412 -11.14 21.85 -13.06
N ASP A 413 -11.31 20.69 -12.43
CA ASP A 413 -10.93 20.45 -11.04
C ASP A 413 -9.41 20.57 -10.82
N ASN A 414 -8.61 20.24 -11.84
CA ASN A 414 -7.14 20.29 -11.77
C ASN A 414 -6.55 21.45 -12.57
N ALA A 415 -7.34 22.44 -13.02
CA ALA A 415 -6.87 23.47 -13.93
C ALA A 415 -5.69 24.30 -13.38
N THR A 416 -5.70 24.62 -12.09
CA THR A 416 -4.60 25.30 -11.40
C THR A 416 -3.36 24.42 -11.30
N GLY A 417 -3.54 23.11 -11.07
CA GLY A 417 -2.47 22.13 -11.07
C GLY A 417 -1.78 22.03 -12.43
N TRP A 418 -2.56 21.96 -13.52
CA TRP A 418 -2.05 21.96 -14.89
C TRP A 418 -1.27 23.22 -15.23
N PHE A 419 -1.71 24.39 -14.76
CA PHE A 419 -0.96 25.63 -14.90
C PHE A 419 0.42 25.52 -14.26
N TRP A 420 0.48 25.24 -12.95
CA TRP A 420 1.74 25.25 -12.20
C TRP A 420 2.69 24.15 -12.65
N GLN A 421 2.18 22.95 -12.93
CA GLN A 421 2.99 21.85 -13.46
C GLN A 421 3.55 22.20 -14.84
N THR A 422 2.77 22.80 -15.73
CA THR A 422 3.22 23.17 -17.07
C THR A 422 4.13 24.40 -17.05
N PHE A 423 3.91 25.34 -16.14
CA PHE A 423 4.86 26.42 -15.90
C PHE A 423 6.23 25.89 -15.44
N ALA A 424 6.24 24.89 -14.55
CA ALA A 424 7.49 24.29 -14.07
C ALA A 424 8.18 23.42 -15.13
N LEU A 425 7.40 22.65 -15.91
CA LEU A 425 7.92 21.57 -16.75
C LEU A 425 7.79 21.82 -18.25
N GLY A 426 7.14 22.88 -18.66
CA GLY A 426 6.87 23.19 -20.07
C GLY A 426 6.14 22.07 -20.82
N PHE A 427 6.50 21.91 -22.10
CA PHE A 427 5.84 21.02 -23.05
C PHE A 427 5.62 19.57 -22.57
N PRO A 428 6.55 18.89 -21.86
CA PRO A 428 6.31 17.57 -21.30
C PRO A 428 5.05 17.45 -20.42
N SER A 429 4.74 18.47 -19.62
CA SER A 429 3.46 18.52 -18.88
C SER A 429 2.29 18.81 -19.83
N LEU A 430 2.44 19.79 -20.73
CA LEU A 430 1.39 20.15 -21.69
C LEU A 430 0.96 18.96 -22.57
N ARG A 431 1.92 18.12 -22.98
CA ARG A 431 1.68 16.92 -23.79
C ARG A 431 0.71 15.95 -23.11
N LEU A 432 0.77 15.82 -21.78
CA LEU A 432 -0.14 14.97 -21.02
C LEU A 432 -1.56 15.54 -21.03
N LEU A 433 -1.71 16.85 -20.82
CA LEU A 433 -3.00 17.53 -20.92
C LEU A 433 -3.59 17.43 -22.33
N LEU A 434 -2.77 17.58 -23.37
CA LEU A 434 -3.20 17.39 -24.76
C LEU A 434 -3.69 15.96 -25.01
N LYS A 435 -3.04 14.94 -24.44
CA LYS A 435 -3.50 13.55 -24.51
C LYS A 435 -4.85 13.38 -23.80
N ARG A 436 -5.05 14.02 -22.65
CA ARG A 436 -6.34 14.02 -21.93
C ARG A 436 -7.44 14.71 -22.75
N ALA A 437 -7.16 15.87 -23.34
CA ALA A 437 -8.10 16.59 -24.20
C ALA A 437 -8.59 15.74 -25.39
N LYS A 438 -7.71 14.96 -26.01
CA LYS A 438 -8.05 14.03 -27.10
C LYS A 438 -8.96 12.87 -26.69
N LYS A 439 -9.06 12.55 -25.39
CA LYS A 439 -9.99 11.52 -24.89
C LYS A 439 -11.38 12.08 -24.58
N VAL A 440 -11.50 13.40 -24.44
CA VAL A 440 -12.74 14.11 -24.08
C VAL A 440 -13.41 14.74 -25.30
N ALA A 441 -12.63 15.11 -26.32
CA ALA A 441 -13.10 15.47 -27.66
C ALA A 441 -13.53 14.23 -28.43
#